data_AF-Q45V64-F1
#
_entry.id   AF-Q45V64-F1
#
_cell.length_a   1.000
_cell.length_b   1.000
_cell.length_c   1.000
_cell.angle_alpha   90.00
_cell.angle_beta   90.00
_cell.angle_gamma   90.00
#
_symmetry.space_group_name_H-M   'P 1'
#
loop_
_entity.id
_entity.type
_entity.pdbx_description
1 polymer ?
#
loop_
_entity_poly.entity_id
_entity_poly.type
_entity_poly.pdbx_seq_one_letter_code
_entity_poly.pdbx_strand_id
1 'polypeptide(L)'
;LLIVGRVVGDVLDPFTRSVDLRVVYNNKDVNNACVLKPSQVVMQPRVHIGGDDLRNFYTLIMVDPDAPSPSDPNLREYLHWLVTDIPATTGT
;
A
#
# COMPACT_ATOMS: atom_id res chain seq x y z
N LEU A 1 10.56 10.31 1.06
CA LEU A 1 9.25 10.35 1.74
C LEU A 1 9.03 9.16 2.68
N LEU A 2 9.20 7.90 2.25
CA LEU A 2 8.96 6.74 3.15
C LEU A 2 9.84 6.73 4.42
N ILE A 3 11.12 7.09 4.32
CA ILE A 3 12.01 7.22 5.49
C ILE A 3 11.56 8.38 6.38
N VAL A 4 11.21 9.53 5.79
CA VAL A 4 10.77 10.73 6.52
C VAL A 4 9.47 10.46 7.28
N GLY A 5 8.54 9.73 6.67
CA GLY A 5 7.29 9.28 7.30
C GLY A 5 7.45 8.00 8.13
N ARG A 6 8.68 7.54 8.38
CA ARG A 6 9.05 6.36 9.17
C ARG A 6 8.47 5.00 8.72
N VAL A 7 7.76 4.95 7.60
CA VAL A 7 7.27 3.69 7.00
C VAL A 7 8.42 2.72 6.77
N VAL A 8 9.54 3.20 6.21
CA VAL A 8 10.80 2.45 6.25
C VAL A 8 11.41 2.64 7.64
N GLY A 9 11.63 1.55 8.36
CA GLY A 9 12.02 1.52 9.77
C GLY A 9 10.90 0.98 10.64
N ASP A 10 9.73 1.62 10.65
CA ASP A 10 8.63 1.15 11.50
C ASP A 10 7.90 -0.06 10.86
N VAL A 11 7.78 -0.14 9.53
CA VAL A 11 7.02 -1.21 8.84
C VAL A 11 7.90 -2.04 7.90
N LEU A 12 8.76 -1.39 7.12
CA LEU A 12 9.56 -2.03 6.08
C LEU A 12 11.06 -1.83 6.31
N ASP A 13 11.86 -2.83 5.96
CA ASP A 13 13.30 -2.65 5.78
C ASP A 13 13.60 -1.75 4.57
N PRO A 14 14.77 -1.08 4.51
CA PRO A 14 15.18 -0.30 3.34
C PRO A 14 15.22 -1.16 2.07
N PHE A 15 14.65 -0.64 0.98
CA PHE A 15 14.58 -1.34 -0.30
C PHE A 15 14.69 -0.38 -1.49
N THR A 16 15.03 -0.93 -2.65
CA THR A 16 14.96 -0.23 -3.94
C THR A 16 13.64 -0.60 -4.61
N ARG A 17 12.83 0.40 -4.97
CA ARG A 17 11.61 0.17 -5.76
C ARG A 17 11.98 -0.37 -7.14
N SER A 18 11.40 -1.50 -7.52
CA SER A 18 11.65 -2.15 -8.81
C SER A 18 10.38 -2.40 -9.63
N VAL A 19 9.20 -2.27 -9.02
CA VAL A 19 7.91 -2.50 -9.67
C VAL A 19 7.00 -1.32 -9.38
N ASP A 20 6.34 -0.81 -10.42
CA ASP A 20 5.38 0.27 -10.29
C ASP A 20 4.09 -0.23 -9.62
N LEU A 21 3.61 0.55 -8.66
CA LEU A 21 2.35 0.32 -7.95
C LEU A 21 1.53 1.60 -7.99
N ARG A 22 0.33 1.53 -8.56
CA ARG A 22 -0.62 2.63 -8.62
C ARG A 22 -1.93 2.26 -7.93
N VAL A 23 -2.28 2.98 -6.88
CA VAL A 23 -3.52 2.79 -6.10
C VAL A 23 -4.43 4.00 -6.28
N VAL A 24 -5.71 3.76 -6.59
CA VAL A 24 -6.67 4.81 -6.94
C VAL A 24 -7.97 4.63 -6.15
N TYR A 25 -8.39 5.68 -5.43
CA TYR A 25 -9.72 5.81 -4.84
C TYR A 25 -10.49 6.93 -5.54
N ASN A 26 -11.70 6.64 -6.07
CA ASN A 26 -12.57 7.65 -6.69
C ASN A 26 -11.85 8.61 -7.67
N ASN A 27 -11.03 8.05 -8.58
CA ASN A 27 -10.19 8.77 -9.56
C ASN A 27 -9.08 9.65 -8.96
N LYS A 28 -8.76 9.48 -7.68
CA LYS A 28 -7.63 10.14 -7.02
C LYS A 28 -6.52 9.12 -6.73
N ASP A 29 -5.34 9.40 -7.24
CA ASP A 29 -4.12 8.63 -6.96
C ASP A 29 -3.70 8.78 -5.49
N VAL A 30 -3.38 7.64 -4.89
CA VAL A 30 -2.74 7.59 -3.57
C VAL A 30 -1.26 7.83 -3.75
N ASN A 31 -0.78 8.95 -3.21
CA ASN A 31 0.63 9.30 -3.15
C ASN A 31 1.09 9.34 -1.70
N ASN A 32 2.40 9.16 -1.47
CA ASN A 32 2.98 9.27 -0.13
C ASN A 32 2.59 10.59 0.53
N ALA A 33 2.19 10.54 1.80
CA ALA A 33 1.71 11.68 2.60
C ALA A 33 0.40 12.34 2.12
N CYS A 34 -0.31 11.76 1.15
CA CYS A 34 -1.65 12.24 0.78
C CYS A 34 -2.65 11.98 1.90
N VAL A 35 -3.39 13.02 2.31
CA VAL A 35 -4.47 12.88 3.29
C VAL A 35 -5.78 12.50 2.56
N LEU A 36 -6.39 11.42 3.03
CA LEU A 36 -7.69 10.93 2.59
C LEU A 36 -8.60 10.81 3.81
N LYS A 37 -9.86 11.25 3.67
CA LYS A 37 -10.86 11.09 4.74
C LYS A 37 -11.33 9.64 4.77
N PRO A 38 -11.71 9.09 5.94
CA PRO A 38 -12.29 7.74 6.04
C PRO A 38 -13.47 7.52 5.07
N SER A 39 -14.32 8.53 4.87
CA SER A 39 -15.44 8.47 3.93
C SER A 39 -15.04 8.33 2.46
N GLN A 40 -13.79 8.65 2.09
CA GLN A 40 -13.27 8.53 0.73
C GLN A 40 -12.68 7.14 0.45
N VAL A 41 -12.40 6.35 1.49
CA VAL A 41 -11.66 5.08 1.40
C VAL A 41 -12.46 3.88 1.93
N VAL A 42 -13.78 4.02 2.05
CA VAL A 42 -14.69 2.97 2.55
C VAL A 42 -14.67 1.73 1.64
N MET A 43 -14.65 1.93 0.32
CA MET A 43 -14.61 0.85 -0.68
C MET A 43 -13.18 0.56 -1.07
N GLN A 44 -12.85 -0.71 -1.35
CA GLN A 44 -11.51 -1.09 -1.82
C GLN A 44 -11.05 -0.27 -3.05
N PRO A 45 -9.76 0.09 -3.15
CA PRO A 45 -9.26 0.88 -4.26
C PRO A 45 -9.09 0.04 -5.52
N ARG A 46 -8.91 0.72 -6.65
CA ARG A 46 -8.36 0.10 -7.86
C ARG A 46 -6.84 0.08 -7.75
N VAL A 47 -6.24 -1.07 -7.98
CA VAL A 47 -4.79 -1.26 -7.91
C VAL A 47 -4.29 -1.72 -9.26
N HIS A 48 -3.24 -1.06 -9.76
CA HIS A 48 -2.50 -1.47 -10.95
C HIS A 48 -1.08 -1.79 -10.50
N ILE A 49 -0.61 -2.98 -10.86
CA ILE A 49 0.74 -3.46 -10.56
C ILE A 49 1.46 -3.70 -11.89
N GLY A 50 2.66 -3.17 -12.01
CA GLY A 50 3.55 -3.38 -13.15
C GLY A 50 4.23 -4.75 -13.12
N GLY A 51 5.42 -4.81 -13.69
CA GLY A 51 6.26 -6.00 -13.76
C GLY A 51 6.27 -6.61 -15.16
N ASP A 52 7.46 -7.05 -15.57
CA ASP A 52 7.74 -7.41 -16.97
C ASP A 52 7.76 -8.93 -17.23
N ASP A 53 7.75 -9.74 -16.18
CA ASP A 53 7.75 -11.21 -16.27
C ASP A 53 6.40 -11.77 -15.84
N LEU A 54 5.64 -12.28 -16.82
CA LEU A 54 4.30 -12.87 -16.64
C LEU A 54 4.27 -14.10 -15.72
N ARG A 55 5.43 -14.67 -15.37
CA ARG A 55 5.52 -15.78 -14.42
C ARG A 55 5.52 -15.31 -12.97
N ASN A 56 5.73 -14.02 -12.74
CA ASN A 56 5.72 -13.46 -11.40
C ASN A 56 4.29 -13.23 -10.91
N PHE A 57 4.09 -13.53 -9.64
CA PHE A 57 2.89 -13.22 -8.90
C PHE A 57 3.27 -12.32 -7.72
N TYR A 58 2.44 -11.31 -7.48
CA TYR A 58 2.62 -10.34 -6.42
C TYR A 58 1.58 -10.52 -5.33
N THR A 59 1.97 -10.15 -4.12
CA THR A 59 1.09 -10.03 -2.97
C THR A 59 0.96 -8.56 -2.58
N LEU A 60 -0.27 -8.08 -2.47
CA LEU A 60 -0.59 -6.75 -1.97
C LEU A 60 -1.00 -6.85 -0.50
N ILE A 61 -0.39 -6.01 0.33
CA ILE A 61 -0.69 -5.88 1.76
C ILE A 61 -1.05 -4.42 2.05
N MET A 62 -2.18 -4.19 2.71
CA MET A 62 -2.59 -2.88 3.23
C MET A 62 -2.76 -3.00 4.74
N VAL A 63 -1.93 -2.26 5.49
CA VAL A 63 -1.90 -2.27 6.95
C VAL A 63 -1.97 -0.85 7.52
N ASP A 64 -2.51 -0.74 8.73
CA ASP A 64 -2.39 0.44 9.57
C ASP A 64 -1.39 0.16 10.72
N PRO A 65 -0.18 0.74 10.68
CA PRO A 65 0.82 0.56 11.72
C PRO A 65 0.56 1.41 12.98
N ASP A 66 -0.44 2.29 12.93
CA ASP A 66 -0.76 3.27 13.96
C ASP A 66 -2.04 2.90 14.72
N ALA A 67 -2.53 1.66 14.62
CA ALA A 67 -3.78 1.25 15.26
C ALA A 67 -3.63 1.04 16.79
N PRO A 68 -4.59 1.51 17.62
CA PRO A 68 -5.72 2.39 17.30
C PRO A 68 -5.35 3.87 17.21
N SER A 69 -4.17 4.26 17.70
CA SER A 69 -3.64 5.61 17.55
C SER A 69 -2.11 5.61 17.40
N PRO A 70 -1.53 6.57 16.65
CA PRO A 70 -0.06 6.66 16.48
C PRO A 70 0.68 6.91 17.79
N SER A 71 0.01 7.43 18.83
CA SER A 71 0.59 7.66 20.16
C SER A 71 0.64 6.40 21.04
N ASP A 72 -0.26 5.44 20.81
CA ASP A 72 -0.31 4.16 21.51
C ASP A 72 -0.73 3.07 20.50
N PRO A 73 0.19 2.67 19.60
CA PRO A 73 -0.15 1.77 18.50
C PRO A 73 -0.08 0.31 18.94
N ASN A 74 -0.76 -0.04 20.04
CA ASN A 74 -0.68 -1.38 20.65
C ASN A 74 -1.39 -2.49 19.84
N LEU A 75 -2.17 -2.13 18.81
CA LEU A 75 -2.80 -3.06 17.86
C LEU A 75 -2.07 -3.11 16.51
N ARG A 76 -0.89 -2.49 16.40
CA ARG A 76 -0.10 -2.55 15.18
C ARG A 76 0.37 -3.99 14.89
N GLU A 77 0.38 -4.44 13.64
CA GLU A 77 -0.18 -3.83 12.44
C GLU A 77 -1.61 -4.33 12.21
N TYR A 78 -2.56 -3.41 11.98
CA TYR A 78 -3.92 -3.80 11.66
C TYR A 78 -4.06 -4.07 10.16
N LEU A 79 -4.33 -5.32 9.80
CA LEU A 79 -4.47 -5.74 8.40
C LEU A 79 -5.84 -5.32 7.83
N HIS A 80 -5.82 -4.36 6.91
CA HIS A 80 -7.02 -3.91 6.18
C HIS A 80 -7.33 -4.77 4.97
N TRP A 81 -6.30 -5.18 4.22
CA TRP A 81 -6.49 -5.93 2.99
C TRP A 81 -5.26 -6.77 2.63
N LEU A 82 -5.51 -8.00 2.18
CA LEU A 82 -4.51 -8.92 1.68
C LEU A 82 -5.02 -9.53 0.38
N VAL A 83 -4.21 -9.43 -0.67
CA VAL A 83 -4.48 -10.05 -1.97
C VAL A 83 -3.22 -10.77 -2.41
N THR A 84 -3.32 -12.07 -2.69
CA THR A 84 -2.23 -12.88 -3.23
C THR A 84 -2.45 -13.17 -4.70
N ASP A 85 -1.45 -13.77 -5.33
CA ASP A 85 -1.53 -14.33 -6.69
C ASP A 85 -1.95 -13.29 -7.74
N ILE A 86 -1.54 -12.03 -7.56
CA ILE A 86 -1.74 -10.98 -8.56
C ILE A 86 -0.73 -11.20 -9.68
N PRO A 87 -1.13 -11.57 -10.90
CA PRO A 87 -0.18 -11.77 -11.98
C PRO A 87 0.49 -10.45 -12.34
N ALA A 88 1.78 -10.52 -12.69
CA ALA A 88 2.44 -9.40 -13.34
C ALA A 88 1.69 -9.01 -14.62
N THR A 89 1.58 -7.70 -14.88
CA THR A 89 0.85 -7.06 -15.99
C THR A 89 -0.68 -6.88 -15.80
N THR A 90 -1.03 -5.79 -15.13
CA THR A 90 -2.37 -5.17 -15.29
C THR A 90 -2.33 -3.74 -15.84
N GLY A 91 -1.17 -3.28 -16.34
CA GLY A 91 -1.00 -1.95 -16.91
C GLY A 91 -0.28 -1.98 -18.25
N THR A 92 -1.03 -1.79 -19.33
CA THR A 92 -0.60 -0.92 -20.44
C THR A 92 -0.92 0.52 -20.09
#